data_AF-A0A8A1MCV2-F1
#
_entry.id   AF-A0A8A1MCV2-F1
#
_cell.length_a   1.000
_cell.length_b   1.000
_cell.length_c   1.000
_cell.angle_alpha   90.00
_cell.angle_beta   90.00
_cell.angle_gamma   90.00
#
_symmetry.space_group_name_H-M   'P 1'
#
loop_
_entity.id
_entity.type
_entity.pdbx_description
1 polymer ?
#
loop_
_entity_poly.entity_id
_entity_poly.type
_entity_poly.pdbx_seq_one_letter_code
_entity_poly.pdbx_strand_id
1 'polypeptide(L)'
;MTRQSQAIDTLKMDCEELKAGQQILQAQNSDLKEEITTLKTRINQPSWASIAAMGAGEHPPNPTPPPPSKPKNRDQKDAPLCIRISTVITPTPSDKTEDSLTRYLPAEEVKNRVVKALRKNKPTEAAEIEAANKNSEWLRDLGDQTKVVRPRFGIVVHRTPTREINLTDDKAGSIAKITEENELTDKGFKIVDIAWLKRRDSDLGASASLGIWFDNLEAIQ
;
A
#
# COMPACT_ATOMS: atom_id res chain seq x y z
N MET A 1 -18.24 58.19 -30.78
CA MET A 1 -18.16 56.85 -31.39
C MET A 1 -16.98 56.02 -30.89
N THR A 2 -15.86 56.62 -30.48
CA THR A 2 -14.61 55.90 -30.15
C THR A 2 -14.71 54.94 -28.96
N ARG A 3 -15.42 55.32 -27.89
CA ARG A 3 -15.55 54.51 -26.66
C ARG A 3 -16.38 53.24 -26.84
N GLN A 4 -17.38 53.29 -27.71
CA GLN A 4 -18.23 52.15 -28.04
C GLN A 4 -17.45 51.12 -28.88
N SER A 5 -16.62 51.59 -29.81
CA SER A 5 -15.76 50.71 -30.62
C SER A 5 -14.75 49.95 -29.76
N GLN A 6 -14.07 50.64 -28.83
CA GLN A 6 -13.15 49.99 -27.89
C GLN A 6 -13.84 48.92 -27.05
N ALA A 7 -15.05 49.17 -26.54
CA ALA A 7 -15.79 48.19 -25.76
C ALA A 7 -16.16 46.94 -26.58
N ILE A 8 -16.50 47.11 -27.86
CA ILE A 8 -16.79 45.99 -28.77
C ILE A 8 -15.53 45.17 -29.05
N ASP A 9 -14.40 45.84 -29.28
CA ASP A 9 -13.12 45.17 -29.53
C ASP A 9 -12.65 44.37 -28.30
N THR A 10 -12.81 44.92 -27.09
CA THR A 10 -12.53 44.19 -25.84
C THR A 10 -13.41 42.96 -25.68
N LEU A 11 -14.73 43.11 -25.86
CA LEU A 11 -15.67 41.96 -25.75
C LEU A 11 -15.38 40.88 -26.78
N LYS A 12 -14.92 41.27 -27.98
CA LYS A 12 -14.52 40.31 -29.02
C LYS A 12 -13.29 39.51 -28.59
N MET A 13 -12.28 40.19 -28.04
CA MET A 13 -11.06 39.57 -27.54
C MET A 13 -11.37 38.59 -26.39
N ASP A 14 -12.18 39.01 -25.42
CA ASP A 14 -12.59 38.15 -24.29
C ASP A 14 -13.36 36.90 -24.79
N CYS A 15 -14.18 37.05 -25.82
CA CYS A 15 -14.93 35.95 -26.42
C CYS A 15 -14.00 34.94 -27.13
N GLU A 16 -12.95 35.42 -27.80
CA GLU A 16 -11.93 34.58 -28.41
C GLU A 16 -11.09 33.84 -27.35
N GLU A 17 -10.73 34.49 -26.25
CA GLU A 17 -10.03 33.88 -25.12
C GLU A 17 -10.86 32.78 -24.46
N LEU A 18 -12.14 33.04 -24.18
CA LEU A 18 -13.05 32.04 -23.62
C LEU A 18 -13.20 30.83 -24.54
N LYS A 19 -13.26 31.06 -25.86
CA LYS A 19 -13.33 29.99 -26.85
C LYS A 19 -12.04 29.14 -26.87
N ALA A 20 -10.88 29.78 -26.75
CA ALA A 20 -9.60 29.08 -26.65
C ALA A 20 -9.54 28.23 -25.36
N GLY A 21 -9.95 28.81 -24.22
CA GLY A 21 -10.04 28.08 -22.95
C GLY A 21 -10.98 26.88 -23.02
N GLN A 22 -12.12 27.02 -23.69
CA GLN A 22 -13.06 25.91 -23.89
C GLN A 22 -12.46 24.76 -24.71
N GLN A 23 -11.69 25.07 -25.76
CA GLN A 23 -11.01 24.02 -26.55
C GLN A 23 -9.96 23.27 -25.73
N ILE A 24 -9.18 23.98 -24.92
CA ILE A 24 -8.18 23.36 -24.03
C ILE A 24 -8.86 22.40 -23.03
N LEU A 25 -9.94 22.85 -22.40
CA LEU A 25 -10.70 22.00 -21.46
C LEU A 25 -11.33 20.79 -22.14
N GLN A 26 -11.77 20.92 -23.39
CA GLN A 26 -12.27 19.77 -24.16
C GLN A 26 -11.16 18.76 -24.47
N ALA A 27 -9.97 19.23 -24.86
CA ALA A 27 -8.81 18.37 -25.10
C ALA A 27 -8.42 17.61 -23.83
N GLN A 28 -8.31 18.31 -22.69
CA GLN A 28 -8.00 17.69 -21.39
C GLN A 28 -9.04 16.66 -20.96
N ASN A 29 -10.34 16.94 -21.16
CA ASN A 29 -11.38 15.97 -20.85
C ASN A 29 -11.34 14.74 -21.76
N SER A 30 -10.88 14.87 -23.00
CA SER A 30 -10.70 13.72 -23.89
C SER A 30 -9.55 12.84 -23.42
N ASP A 31 -8.42 13.45 -23.07
CA ASP A 31 -7.22 12.77 -22.57
C ASP A 31 -7.50 12.01 -21.26
N LEU A 32 -8.15 12.68 -20.30
CA LEU A 32 -8.55 12.05 -19.04
C LEU A 32 -9.51 10.87 -19.24
N LYS A 33 -10.40 10.93 -20.24
CA LYS A 33 -11.29 9.81 -20.55
C LYS A 33 -10.51 8.62 -21.08
N GLU A 34 -9.50 8.85 -21.92
CA GLU A 34 -8.62 7.81 -22.45
C GLU A 34 -7.82 7.15 -21.31
N GLU A 35 -7.26 7.94 -20.39
CA GLU A 35 -6.56 7.44 -19.21
C GLU A 35 -7.47 6.56 -18.33
N ILE A 36 -8.70 7.03 -18.07
CA ILE A 36 -9.69 6.25 -17.31
C ILE A 36 -10.01 4.93 -18.02
N THR A 37 -10.16 4.93 -19.34
CA THR A 37 -10.40 3.67 -20.09
C THR A 37 -9.23 2.71 -20.01
N THR A 38 -8.00 3.24 -20.06
CA THR A 38 -6.77 2.46 -19.94
C THR A 38 -6.64 1.83 -18.55
N LEU A 39 -6.85 2.63 -17.50
CA LEU A 39 -6.79 2.16 -16.11
C LEU A 39 -7.88 1.12 -15.81
N LYS A 40 -9.11 1.32 -16.32
CA LYS A 40 -10.19 0.33 -16.20
C LYS A 40 -9.83 -0.99 -16.85
N THR A 41 -9.18 -0.96 -18.02
CA THR A 41 -8.73 -2.16 -18.73
C THR A 41 -7.66 -2.90 -17.93
N ARG A 42 -6.71 -2.18 -17.31
CA ARG A 42 -5.66 -2.77 -16.47
C ARG A 42 -6.22 -3.45 -15.22
N ILE A 43 -7.21 -2.85 -14.58
CA ILE A 43 -7.87 -3.42 -13.39
C ILE A 43 -8.72 -4.65 -13.74
N ASN A 44 -9.34 -4.67 -14.92
CA ASN A 44 -10.12 -5.82 -15.39
C ASN A 44 -9.26 -6.97 -15.94
N GLN A 45 -7.93 -6.90 -15.85
CA GLN A 45 -7.09 -8.04 -16.18
C GLN A 45 -7.29 -9.18 -15.17
N PRO A 46 -7.25 -10.45 -15.61
CA PRO A 46 -7.46 -11.59 -14.73
C PRO A 46 -6.46 -11.59 -13.57
N SER A 47 -6.97 -11.50 -12.35
CA SER A 47 -6.18 -11.77 -11.16
C SER A 47 -5.62 -13.20 -11.22
N TRP A 48 -4.43 -13.40 -10.65
CA TRP A 48 -3.84 -14.73 -10.42
C TRP A 48 -4.84 -15.74 -9.82
N ALA A 49 -5.85 -15.27 -9.07
CA ALA A 49 -6.95 -16.08 -8.54
C ALA A 49 -7.83 -16.71 -9.64
N SER A 50 -8.10 -16.02 -10.74
CA SER A 50 -8.88 -16.56 -11.87
C SER A 50 -8.08 -17.58 -12.69
N ILE A 51 -6.77 -17.38 -12.83
CA ILE A 51 -5.88 -18.34 -13.52
C ILE A 51 -5.81 -19.66 -12.75
N ALA A 52 -5.73 -19.59 -11.41
CA ALA A 52 -5.73 -20.78 -10.55
C ALA A 52 -7.04 -21.58 -10.63
N ALA A 53 -8.19 -20.91 -10.81
CA ALA A 53 -9.48 -21.57 -10.96
C ALA A 53 -9.65 -22.29 -12.30
N MET A 54 -8.98 -21.83 -13.37
CA MET A 54 -9.06 -22.44 -14.71
C MET A 54 -8.12 -23.64 -14.89
N GLY A 55 -7.12 -23.80 -14.03
CA GLY A 55 -6.15 -24.91 -14.07
C GLY A 55 -6.63 -26.24 -13.47
N ALA A 56 -7.89 -26.33 -13.01
CA ALA A 56 -8.46 -27.57 -12.47
C ALA A 56 -8.94 -28.51 -13.62
N GLY A 57 -8.00 -28.91 -14.47
CA GLY A 57 -8.20 -29.91 -15.51
C GLY A 57 -7.07 -30.93 -15.46
N GLU A 58 -7.42 -32.15 -15.05
CA GLU A 58 -6.67 -33.41 -15.17
C GLU A 58 -5.54 -33.67 -14.17
N HIS A 59 -5.90 -34.39 -13.09
CA HIS A 59 -4.99 -35.31 -12.40
C HIS A 59 -5.70 -36.67 -12.21
N PRO A 60 -5.08 -37.81 -12.55
CA PRO A 60 -5.65 -39.17 -12.38
C PRO A 60 -5.65 -39.63 -10.89
N PRO A 61 -6.36 -40.72 -10.54
CA PRO A 61 -7.28 -40.77 -9.40
C PRO A 61 -6.61 -41.15 -8.07
N ASN A 62 -7.02 -40.48 -6.99
CA ASN A 62 -6.74 -40.88 -5.62
C ASN A 62 -7.95 -41.68 -5.06
N PRO A 63 -7.75 -42.68 -4.16
CA PRO A 63 -8.78 -43.64 -3.82
C PRO A 63 -9.85 -43.09 -2.87
N THR A 64 -11.02 -43.72 -2.99
CA THR A 64 -12.36 -43.46 -2.45
C THR A 64 -12.44 -42.99 -0.99
N PRO A 65 -13.32 -42.01 -0.66
CA PRO A 65 -13.71 -41.70 0.71
C PRO A 65 -14.84 -42.63 1.22
N PRO A 66 -14.88 -43.00 2.51
CA PRO A 66 -15.97 -43.80 3.09
C PRO A 66 -17.28 -42.98 3.28
N PRO A 67 -18.44 -43.65 3.43
CA PRO A 67 -19.78 -43.09 3.21
C PRO A 67 -20.31 -42.20 4.37
N PRO A 68 -21.42 -41.46 4.15
CA PRO A 68 -21.80 -40.33 4.99
C PRO A 68 -22.66 -40.73 6.19
N SER A 69 -22.26 -40.33 7.39
CA SER A 69 -23.13 -40.36 8.58
C SER A 69 -23.88 -39.03 8.74
N LYS A 70 -25.21 -39.13 8.71
CA LYS A 70 -26.23 -38.08 8.97
C LYS A 70 -26.23 -37.61 10.45
N PRO A 71 -26.92 -36.49 10.77
CA PRO A 71 -26.49 -35.49 11.73
C PRO A 71 -26.92 -35.78 13.18
N LYS A 72 -26.12 -35.33 14.15
CA LYS A 72 -26.59 -35.08 15.52
C LYS A 72 -26.46 -33.59 15.85
N ASN A 73 -27.58 -33.06 16.32
CA ASN A 73 -27.81 -31.70 16.75
C ASN A 73 -26.92 -31.36 17.97
N ARG A 74 -26.48 -30.09 18.00
CA ARG A 74 -26.17 -29.22 19.16
C ARG A 74 -25.52 -29.86 20.39
N ASP A 75 -24.31 -29.40 20.72
CA ASP A 75 -24.12 -28.55 21.90
C ASP A 75 -22.74 -27.85 21.91
N GLN A 76 -22.80 -26.54 22.17
CA GLN A 76 -21.78 -25.64 22.72
C GLN A 76 -20.30 -26.10 22.80
N LYS A 77 -19.46 -25.48 21.94
CA LYS A 77 -18.03 -25.11 22.09
C LYS A 77 -17.54 -24.87 20.64
N ASP A 78 -17.01 -23.75 20.19
CA ASP A 78 -16.37 -22.59 20.81
C ASP A 78 -16.80 -21.36 20.00
N ALA A 79 -17.60 -20.47 20.60
CA ALA A 79 -17.70 -19.12 20.08
C ALA A 79 -16.43 -18.39 20.55
N PRO A 80 -15.68 -17.67 19.69
CA PRO A 80 -14.63 -16.79 20.19
C PRO A 80 -15.28 -15.83 21.18
N LEU A 81 -14.61 -15.56 22.31
CA LEU A 81 -15.01 -14.58 23.32
C LEU A 81 -15.16 -13.19 22.66
N CYS A 82 -16.28 -12.95 21.99
CA CYS A 82 -16.63 -11.67 21.43
C CYS A 82 -17.48 -10.94 22.45
N ILE A 83 -16.85 -10.02 23.17
CA ILE A 83 -17.57 -9.04 23.97
C ILE A 83 -18.37 -8.18 22.99
N ARG A 84 -19.70 -8.37 22.94
CA ARG A 84 -20.61 -7.49 22.21
C ARG A 84 -20.95 -6.29 23.09
N ILE A 85 -20.15 -5.23 23.03
CA ILE A 85 -20.47 -3.97 23.68
C ILE A 85 -21.54 -3.27 22.82
N SER A 86 -22.80 -3.34 23.24
CA SER A 86 -23.86 -2.48 22.68
C SER A 86 -24.04 -1.29 23.61
N THR A 87 -23.46 -0.14 23.26
CA THR A 87 -23.79 1.11 23.95
C THR A 87 -25.06 1.69 23.35
N VAL A 88 -26.13 1.70 24.13
CA VAL A 88 -27.21 2.67 23.94
C VAL A 88 -26.66 4.00 24.41
N ILE A 89 -26.39 4.91 23.49
CA ILE A 89 -25.99 6.28 23.83
C ILE A 89 -27.25 7.14 23.77
N THR A 90 -27.76 7.52 24.94
CA THR A 90 -28.64 8.70 25.07
C THR A 90 -27.85 9.92 24.65
N PRO A 91 -28.28 10.68 23.62
CA PRO A 91 -27.53 11.85 23.18
C PRO A 91 -27.65 12.96 24.23
N THR A 92 -26.59 13.17 25.00
CA THR A 92 -26.37 14.44 25.69
C THR A 92 -25.95 15.49 24.66
N PRO A 93 -26.58 16.67 24.62
CA PRO A 93 -26.21 17.72 23.69
C PRO A 93 -24.96 18.44 24.20
N SER A 94 -23.77 17.93 23.90
CA SER A 94 -22.54 18.67 24.15
C SER A 94 -21.45 18.27 23.15
N ASP A 95 -20.96 19.28 22.44
CA ASP A 95 -19.84 19.31 21.49
C ASP A 95 -19.91 18.37 20.28
N LYS A 96 -20.88 18.62 19.41
CA LYS A 96 -20.72 18.27 17.99
C LYS A 96 -19.84 19.32 17.32
N THR A 97 -18.53 19.09 17.31
CA THR A 97 -17.65 19.78 16.37
C THR A 97 -18.07 19.43 14.94
N GLU A 98 -18.06 20.41 14.04
CA GLU A 98 -18.49 20.27 12.63
C GLU A 98 -17.79 19.09 11.91
N ASP A 99 -16.58 18.76 12.33
CA ASP A 99 -15.73 17.68 11.79
C ASP A 99 -16.06 16.27 12.35
N SER A 100 -17.00 16.12 13.29
CA SER A 100 -17.34 14.82 13.89
C SER A 100 -18.04 13.88 12.90
N LEU A 101 -17.62 12.62 12.85
CA LEU A 101 -18.29 11.58 12.07
C LEU A 101 -19.50 11.05 12.85
N THR A 102 -20.70 11.45 12.45
CA THR A 102 -21.94 10.97 13.06
C THR A 102 -22.46 9.71 12.37
N ARG A 103 -23.22 8.89 13.12
CA ARG A 103 -24.00 7.77 12.58
C ARG A 103 -24.92 8.35 11.50
N TYR A 104 -24.91 7.78 10.28
CA TYR A 104 -25.67 8.22 9.09
C TYR A 104 -25.09 9.37 8.24
N LEU A 105 -23.79 9.67 8.33
CA LEU A 105 -23.14 10.53 7.35
C LEU A 105 -23.05 9.84 5.95
N PRO A 106 -23.32 10.53 4.83
CA PRO A 106 -23.12 9.97 3.49
C PRO A 106 -21.67 9.56 3.24
N ALA A 107 -21.45 8.47 2.50
CA ALA A 107 -20.11 7.91 2.28
C ALA A 107 -19.12 8.92 1.66
N GLU A 108 -19.58 9.75 0.73
CA GLU A 108 -18.73 10.79 0.13
C GLU A 108 -18.35 11.89 1.13
N GLU A 109 -19.23 12.23 2.05
CA GLU A 109 -18.95 13.22 3.09
C GLU A 109 -17.94 12.68 4.11
N VAL A 110 -18.06 11.40 4.48
CA VAL A 110 -17.06 10.71 5.33
C VAL A 110 -15.70 10.70 4.64
N LYS A 111 -15.66 10.31 3.36
CA LYS A 111 -14.42 10.25 2.57
C LYS A 111 -13.76 11.62 2.48
N ASN A 112 -14.51 12.67 2.19
CA ASN A 112 -13.98 14.03 2.11
C ASN A 112 -13.40 14.50 3.44
N ARG A 113 -14.09 14.23 4.56
CA ARG A 113 -13.60 14.56 5.90
C ARG A 113 -12.32 13.81 6.26
N VAL A 114 -12.27 12.51 5.96
CA VAL A 114 -11.07 11.70 6.17
C VAL A 114 -9.90 12.20 5.32
N VAL A 115 -10.12 12.48 4.03
CA VAL A 115 -9.08 13.01 3.14
C VAL A 115 -8.60 14.39 3.58
N LYS A 116 -9.52 15.27 4.01
CA LYS A 116 -9.19 16.60 4.56
C LYS A 116 -8.33 16.48 5.82
N ALA A 117 -8.68 15.56 6.74
CA ALA A 117 -7.91 15.32 7.95
C ALA A 117 -6.51 14.74 7.65
N LEU A 118 -6.43 13.77 6.72
CA LEU A 118 -5.16 13.17 6.30
C LEU A 118 -4.23 14.20 5.64
N ARG A 119 -4.76 15.12 4.82
CA ARG A 119 -3.97 16.19 4.20
C ARG A 119 -3.51 17.28 5.19
N LYS A 120 -4.27 17.50 6.26
CA LYS A 120 -3.94 18.49 7.31
C LYS A 120 -2.80 18.01 8.21
N ASN A 121 -2.65 16.69 8.35
CA ASN A 121 -1.56 16.10 9.12
C ASN A 121 -0.34 15.89 8.22
N LYS A 122 0.86 16.22 8.72
CA LYS A 122 2.10 15.88 8.02
C LYS A 122 2.25 14.34 7.99
N PRO A 123 2.81 13.76 6.91
CA PRO A 123 3.03 12.32 6.82
C PRO A 123 3.82 11.82 8.04
N THR A 124 3.16 10.97 8.80
CA THR A 124 3.52 10.57 10.15
C THR A 124 4.75 9.66 10.20
N GLU A 125 5.00 8.86 9.16
CA GLU A 125 5.96 7.76 9.19
C GLU A 125 7.43 8.20 9.26
N ALA A 126 7.82 9.25 8.53
CA ALA A 126 9.19 9.79 8.58
C ALA A 126 9.40 10.72 9.79
N ALA A 127 8.36 11.45 10.19
CA ALA A 127 8.43 12.42 11.29
C ALA A 127 8.42 11.74 12.67
N GLU A 128 7.71 10.62 12.85
CA GLU A 128 7.62 9.92 14.15
C GLU A 128 8.91 9.18 14.50
N ILE A 129 9.63 8.60 13.54
CA ILE A 129 10.89 7.90 13.83
C ILE A 129 11.98 8.90 14.23
N GLU A 130 12.05 10.05 13.55
CA GLU A 130 12.96 11.12 13.98
C GLU A 130 12.54 11.75 15.31
N ALA A 131 11.25 11.98 15.54
CA ALA A 131 10.75 12.52 16.79
C ALA A 131 10.96 11.55 17.97
N ALA A 132 10.75 10.24 17.77
CA ALA A 132 10.99 9.21 18.78
C ALA A 132 12.48 9.02 19.07
N ASN A 133 13.37 9.14 18.07
CA ASN A 133 14.81 9.17 18.30
C ASN A 133 15.26 10.45 19.03
N LYS A 134 14.58 11.58 18.82
CA LYS A 134 14.87 12.85 19.52
C LYS A 134 14.29 12.87 20.95
N ASN A 135 13.19 12.16 21.22
CA ASN A 135 12.59 11.99 22.55
C ASN A 135 13.15 10.76 23.28
N SER A 136 14.42 10.84 23.66
CA SER A 136 15.09 9.79 24.45
C SER A 136 14.45 9.54 25.81
N GLU A 137 13.72 10.51 26.37
CA GLU A 137 13.00 10.38 27.64
C GLU A 137 11.88 9.32 27.57
N TRP A 138 11.10 9.29 26.48
CA TRP A 138 10.06 8.27 26.30
C TRP A 138 10.62 6.86 26.16
N LEU A 139 11.80 6.73 25.53
CA LEU A 139 12.48 5.44 25.42
C LEU A 139 12.98 4.93 26.78
N ARG A 140 13.39 5.83 27.69
CA ARG A 140 13.75 5.46 29.07
C ARG A 140 12.54 4.96 29.86
N ASP A 141 11.38 5.59 29.70
CA ASP A 141 10.14 5.18 30.37
C ASP A 141 9.63 3.82 29.87
N LEU A 142 9.91 3.48 28.62
CA LEU A 142 9.61 2.17 28.02
C LEU A 142 10.64 1.08 28.39
N GLY A 143 11.71 1.45 29.11
CA GLY A 143 12.75 0.55 29.60
C GLY A 143 13.94 0.39 28.65
N ASP A 144 15.11 0.11 29.23
CA ASP A 144 16.43 0.13 28.55
C ASP A 144 16.58 -0.84 27.36
N GLN A 145 15.65 -1.78 27.20
CA GLN A 145 15.63 -2.73 26.08
C GLN A 145 14.79 -2.25 24.88
N THR A 146 14.09 -1.13 25.03
CA THR A 146 13.21 -0.61 23.99
C THR A 146 14.01 0.23 23.00
N LYS A 147 13.97 -0.17 21.73
CA LYS A 147 14.60 0.56 20.62
C LYS A 147 13.58 0.87 19.54
N VAL A 148 13.65 2.08 19.00
CA VAL A 148 12.91 2.44 17.78
C VAL A 148 13.55 1.69 16.62
N VAL A 149 12.78 0.88 15.91
CA VAL A 149 13.23 0.15 14.71
C VAL A 149 12.48 0.69 13.50
N ARG A 150 13.21 1.03 12.44
CA ARG A 150 12.59 1.40 11.17
C ARG A 150 11.91 0.19 10.54
N PRO A 151 10.72 0.34 9.94
CA PRO A 151 10.12 -0.70 9.10
C PRO A 151 11.11 -1.17 8.04
N ARG A 152 11.06 -2.47 7.71
CA ARG A 152 11.88 -3.08 6.65
C ARG A 152 10.97 -3.77 5.65
N PHE A 153 11.21 -3.55 4.37
CA PHE A 153 10.38 -4.06 3.28
C PHE A 153 11.13 -5.12 2.51
N GLY A 154 10.64 -6.36 2.53
CA GLY A 154 11.37 -7.52 2.01
C GLY A 154 10.87 -7.96 0.63
N ILE A 155 11.80 -8.25 -0.28
CA ILE A 155 11.56 -9.02 -1.51
C ILE A 155 12.26 -10.39 -1.42
N VAL A 156 11.72 -11.37 -2.14
CA VAL A 156 12.31 -12.71 -2.26
C VAL A 156 12.69 -12.97 -3.70
N VAL A 157 13.97 -13.22 -3.93
CA VAL A 157 14.51 -13.61 -5.22
C VAL A 157 14.77 -15.12 -5.20
N HIS A 158 14.20 -15.85 -6.14
CA HIS A 158 14.39 -17.30 -6.24
C HIS A 158 15.57 -17.66 -7.14
N ARG A 159 16.18 -18.82 -6.88
CA ARG A 159 17.26 -19.42 -7.69
C ARG A 159 18.50 -18.54 -7.85
N THR A 160 18.80 -17.71 -6.86
CA THR A 160 20.03 -16.91 -6.85
C THR A 160 21.25 -17.82 -6.69
N PRO A 161 22.27 -17.72 -7.56
CA PRO A 161 23.50 -18.49 -7.44
C PRO A 161 24.21 -18.21 -6.11
N THR A 162 24.50 -19.25 -5.34
CA THR A 162 25.08 -19.10 -3.99
C THR A 162 26.58 -18.84 -3.99
N ARG A 163 27.25 -19.02 -5.14
CA ARG A 163 28.68 -18.77 -5.33
C ARG A 163 29.01 -17.30 -5.54
N GLU A 164 28.04 -16.50 -5.97
CA GLU A 164 28.25 -15.10 -6.37
C GLU A 164 28.00 -14.10 -5.23
N ILE A 165 27.39 -14.57 -4.13
CA ILE A 165 26.96 -13.76 -2.99
C ILE A 165 27.46 -14.43 -1.71
N ASN A 166 28.45 -13.82 -1.05
CA ASN A 166 29.00 -14.32 0.21
C ASN A 166 28.36 -13.59 1.40
N LEU A 167 27.39 -14.22 2.06
CA LEU A 167 26.74 -13.66 3.24
C LEU A 167 27.45 -13.98 4.57
N THR A 168 28.36 -14.95 4.56
CA THR A 168 29.01 -15.47 5.78
C THR A 168 30.18 -14.60 6.17
N ASP A 169 31.04 -14.26 5.20
CA ASP A 169 32.28 -13.51 5.45
C ASP A 169 32.17 -12.05 5.03
N ASP A 170 31.43 -11.76 3.94
CA ASP A 170 31.36 -10.42 3.35
C ASP A 170 29.94 -10.01 2.94
N LYS A 171 29.07 -9.94 3.94
CA LYS A 171 27.69 -9.49 3.77
C LYS A 171 27.63 -8.05 3.27
N ALA A 172 28.53 -7.19 3.72
CA ALA A 172 28.56 -5.77 3.33
C ALA A 172 28.95 -5.60 1.86
N GLY A 173 29.99 -6.30 1.38
CA GLY A 173 30.36 -6.28 -0.03
C GLY A 173 29.29 -6.90 -0.93
N SER A 174 28.61 -7.95 -0.47
CA SER A 174 27.46 -8.52 -1.17
C SER A 174 26.31 -7.51 -1.34
N ILE A 175 26.01 -6.73 -0.29
CA ILE A 175 25.01 -5.64 -0.37
C ILE A 175 25.48 -4.57 -1.36
N ALA A 176 26.72 -4.11 -1.25
CA ALA A 176 27.28 -3.08 -2.12
C ALA A 176 27.24 -3.50 -3.61
N LYS A 177 27.61 -4.74 -3.90
CA LYS A 177 27.54 -5.33 -5.24
C LYS A 177 26.12 -5.30 -5.80
N ILE A 178 25.13 -5.78 -5.04
CA ILE A 178 23.72 -5.76 -5.48
C ILE A 178 23.22 -4.32 -5.67
N THR A 179 23.62 -3.40 -4.79
CA THR A 179 23.30 -1.97 -4.88
C THR A 179 23.85 -1.33 -6.16
N GLU A 180 25.10 -1.62 -6.51
CA GLU A 180 25.75 -1.12 -7.73
C GLU A 180 25.14 -1.76 -8.99
N GLU A 181 25.02 -3.08 -9.04
CA GLU A 181 24.49 -3.81 -10.21
C GLU A 181 23.05 -3.44 -10.57
N ASN A 182 22.25 -2.95 -9.60
CA ASN A 182 20.84 -2.60 -9.80
C ASN A 182 20.60 -1.07 -9.81
N GLU A 183 21.67 -0.27 -9.76
CA GLU A 183 21.62 1.19 -9.75
C GLU A 183 20.69 1.72 -8.62
N LEU A 184 20.71 1.06 -7.46
CA LEU A 184 19.77 1.36 -6.38
C LEU A 184 20.05 2.74 -5.77
N THR A 185 21.31 3.15 -5.74
CA THR A 185 21.72 4.48 -5.28
C THR A 185 21.10 5.59 -6.13
N ASP A 186 21.06 5.42 -7.45
CA ASP A 186 20.51 6.42 -8.38
C ASP A 186 18.99 6.55 -8.25
N LYS A 187 18.33 5.46 -7.83
CA LYS A 187 16.90 5.41 -7.52
C LYS A 187 16.58 5.83 -6.09
N GLY A 188 17.59 6.14 -5.26
CA GLY A 188 17.43 6.52 -3.86
C GLY A 188 17.00 5.37 -2.94
N PHE A 189 17.18 4.12 -3.36
CA PHE A 189 16.82 2.94 -2.55
C PHE A 189 18.03 2.35 -1.84
N LYS A 190 17.83 1.92 -0.59
CA LYS A 190 18.90 1.33 0.21
C LYS A 190 18.51 -0.04 0.73
N ILE A 191 19.40 -1.01 0.49
CA ILE A 191 19.31 -2.34 1.10
C ILE A 191 19.81 -2.24 2.55
N VAL A 192 18.96 -2.65 3.47
CA VAL A 192 19.24 -2.71 4.91
C VAL A 192 19.82 -4.06 5.30
N ASP A 193 19.33 -5.13 4.69
CA ASP A 193 19.68 -6.49 5.08
C ASP A 193 19.48 -7.47 3.93
N ILE A 194 20.27 -8.55 3.91
CA ILE A 194 20.11 -9.68 2.99
C ILE A 194 20.34 -10.99 3.74
N ALA A 195 19.57 -12.02 3.41
CA ALA A 195 19.70 -13.33 4.04
C ALA A 195 19.22 -14.45 3.11
N TRP A 196 19.92 -15.58 3.17
CA TRP A 196 19.45 -16.80 2.52
C TRP A 196 18.21 -17.35 3.23
N LEU A 197 17.15 -17.58 2.47
CA LEU A 197 15.94 -18.24 2.95
C LEU A 197 16.10 -19.75 2.78
N LYS A 198 16.55 -20.41 3.86
CA LYS A 198 16.76 -21.85 3.93
C LYS A 198 16.15 -22.44 5.20
N ARG A 199 15.91 -23.76 5.18
CA ARG A 199 15.60 -24.51 6.41
C ARG A 199 16.82 -24.48 7.33
N ARG A 200 16.59 -24.41 8.65
CA ARG A 200 17.62 -24.22 9.68
C ARG A 200 18.83 -25.12 9.47
N ASP A 201 18.57 -26.40 9.25
CA ASP A 201 19.60 -27.46 9.18
C ASP A 201 19.91 -27.89 7.73
N SER A 202 19.55 -27.07 6.74
CA SER A 202 19.85 -27.34 5.34
C SER A 202 21.08 -26.57 4.90
N ASP A 203 21.98 -27.24 4.19
CA ASP A 203 23.06 -26.56 3.46
C ASP A 203 22.49 -25.77 2.29
N LEU A 204 23.26 -24.76 1.85
CA LEU A 204 22.96 -24.01 0.64
C LEU A 204 23.33 -24.86 -0.57
N GLY A 205 22.37 -25.10 -1.45
CA GLY A 205 22.62 -25.72 -2.76
C GLY A 205 23.33 -24.75 -3.72
N ALA A 206 23.50 -25.16 -4.98
CA ALA A 206 24.08 -24.30 -6.03
C ALA A 206 23.28 -23.01 -6.27
N SER A 207 21.98 -23.04 -5.97
CA SER A 207 21.08 -21.90 -6.00
C SER A 207 20.14 -21.94 -4.80
N ALA A 208 19.79 -20.78 -4.27
CA ALA A 208 18.87 -20.67 -3.13
C ALA A 208 17.94 -19.46 -3.30
N SER A 209 16.98 -19.32 -2.39
CA SER A 209 16.15 -18.12 -2.35
C SER A 209 16.82 -17.07 -1.47
N LEU A 210 16.98 -15.86 -1.98
CA LEU A 210 17.57 -14.73 -1.28
C LEU A 210 16.47 -13.76 -0.84
N GLY A 211 16.41 -13.47 0.45
CA GLY A 211 15.63 -12.36 1.00
C GLY A 211 16.46 -11.09 0.98
N ILE A 212 15.88 -10.00 0.48
CA ILE A 212 16.50 -8.66 0.44
C ILE A 212 15.53 -7.70 1.11
N TRP A 213 16.00 -6.92 2.08
CA TRP A 213 15.19 -5.97 2.83
C TRP A 213 15.65 -4.53 2.58
N PHE A 214 14.70 -3.66 2.24
CA PHE A 214 14.89 -2.24 2.00
C PHE A 214 14.36 -1.40 3.16
N ASP A 215 14.82 -0.14 3.23
CA ASP A 215 14.32 0.87 4.17
C ASP A 215 13.09 1.66 3.67
N ASN A 216 12.78 1.55 2.38
CA ASN A 216 11.64 2.21 1.74
C ASN A 216 10.69 1.18 1.09
N LEU A 217 9.38 1.39 1.24
CA LEU A 217 8.33 0.59 0.63
C LEU A 217 8.31 0.73 -0.90
N GLU A 218 8.69 1.89 -1.44
CA GLU A 218 8.72 2.12 -2.89
C GLU A 218 9.76 1.24 -3.60
N ALA A 219 10.75 0.72 -2.86
CA ALA A 219 11.79 -0.15 -3.39
C ALA A 219 11.27 -1.57 -3.74
N ILE A 220 10.03 -1.92 -3.37
CA ILE A 220 9.45 -3.25 -3.58
C ILE A 220 8.30 -3.28 -4.59
N GLN A 221 8.11 -2.20 -5.37
CA GLN A 221 7.04 -2.04 -6.37
C GLN A 221 7.49 -2.35 -7.81
#